data_AF-A0A9D2IRE6-F1
#
_entry.id   AF-A0A9D2IRE6-F1
#
_cell.length_a   1.000
_cell.length_b   1.000
_cell.length_c   1.000
_cell.angle_alpha   90.00
_cell.angle_beta   90.00
_cell.angle_gamma   90.00
#
_symmetry.space_group_name_H-M   'P 1'
#
loop_
_entity.id
_entity.type
_entity.pdbx_description
1 polymer ?
#
loop_
_entity_poly.entity_id
_entity_poly.type
_entity_poly.pdbx_seq_one_letter_code
_entity_poly.pdbx_strand_id
1 'polypeptide(L)' 'MQAYNPMQDRIDKLVLFYIAHHYDVAAMEPEEFVDKFNETAHRVVDYLNRDKGEPAAAERTAE' A
#
# COMPACT_ATOMS: atom_id res chain seq x y z
N MET A 1 -11.42 18.51 7.82
CA MET A 1 -10.10 17.97 8.22
C MET A 1 -10.24 16.46 8.29
N GLN A 2 -9.50 15.71 7.48
CA GLN A 2 -9.38 14.26 7.69
C GLN A 2 -8.69 14.05 9.04
N ALA A 3 -9.24 13.15 9.86
CA ALA A 3 -8.61 12.77 11.11
C ALA A 3 -7.29 12.07 10.83
N TYR A 4 -6.22 12.48 11.51
CA TYR A 4 -4.93 11.82 11.41
C TYR A 4 -5.07 10.33 11.78
N ASN A 5 -4.64 9.45 10.89
CA ASN A 5 -4.58 8.01 11.13
C ASN A 5 -3.10 7.58 11.23
N PRO A 6 -2.58 7.33 12.44
CA PRO A 6 -1.18 6.96 12.65
C PRO A 6 -0.77 5.66 11.93
N MET A 7 -1.71 4.74 11.71
CA MET A 7 -1.44 3.50 10.99
C MET A 7 -1.24 3.76 9.50
N GLN A 8 -2.10 4.61 8.92
CA GLN A 8 -2.00 4.98 7.52
C GLN A 8 -0.68 5.72 7.23
N ASP A 9 -0.31 6.67 8.09
CA ASP A 9 0.97 7.39 7.99
C ASP A 9 2.19 6.44 8.06
N ARG A 10 2.11 5.37 8.87
CA ARG A 10 3.15 4.32 8.90
C ARG A 10 3.22 3.52 7.61
N ILE A 11 2.07 3.14 7.05
CA ILE A 11 1.99 2.40 5.78
C ILE A 11 2.55 3.27 4.65
N ASP A 12 2.12 4.52 4.56
CA ASP A 12 2.57 5.46 3.52
C ASP A 12 4.10 5.64 3.56
N LYS A 13 4.69 5.81 4.75
CA LYS A 13 6.15 5.90 4.92
C LYS A 13 6.89 4.64 4.48
N LEU A 14 6.36 3.46 4.79
CA LEU A 14 6.95 2.19 4.36
C LEU A 14 6.89 2.02 2.84
N VAL A 15 5.75 2.38 2.24
CA VAL A 15 5.55 2.34 0.79
C VAL A 15 6.52 3.29 0.08
N LEU A 16 6.61 4.54 0.53
CA LEU A 16 7.55 5.52 -0.03
C LEU A 16 8.99 5.06 0.10
N PHE A 17 9.38 4.52 1.26
CA PHE A 17 10.71 3.97 1.48
C PHE A 17 11.02 2.85 0.50
N TYR A 18 10.10 1.89 0.34
CA TYR A 18 10.25 0.77 -0.59
C TYR A 18 10.41 1.27 -2.03
N ILE A 19 9.53 2.17 -2.48
CA ILE A 19 9.55 2.66 -3.85
C ILE A 19 10.85 3.40 -4.16
N ALA A 20 11.31 4.25 -3.25
CA ALA A 20 12.55 5.01 -3.42
C ALA A 20 13.82 4.13 -3.50
N HIS A 21 13.78 2.91 -2.96
CA HIS A 21 14.93 1.98 -2.98
C HIS A 21 14.87 0.95 -4.13
N HIS A 22 13.70 0.75 -4.73
CA HIS A 22 13.49 -0.31 -5.72
C HIS A 22 13.16 0.21 -7.12
N TYR A 23 12.84 1.50 -7.27
CA TYR A 23 12.56 2.12 -8.56
C TYR A 23 13.32 3.43 -8.73
N ASP A 24 13.55 3.82 -9.99
CA ASP A 24 14.07 5.14 -10.32
C ASP A 24 12.92 6.16 -10.35
N VAL A 25 12.59 6.71 -9.18
CA VAL A 25 11.48 7.66 -9.02
C VAL A 25 11.68 8.94 -9.84
N ALA A 26 12.94 9.34 -10.10
CA ALA A 26 13.23 10.56 -10.86
C ALA A 26 12.92 10.42 -12.36
N ALA A 27 12.97 9.19 -12.88
CA ALA A 27 12.66 8.87 -14.27
C ALA A 27 11.21 8.35 -14.47
N MET A 28 10.43 8.26 -13.39
CA MET A 28 9.09 7.69 -13.39
C MET A 28 8.03 8.76 -13.67
N GLU A 29 7.06 8.44 -14.54
CA GLU A 29 5.91 9.31 -14.76
C GLU A 29 4.99 9.34 -13.51
N PRO A 30 4.32 10.47 -13.22
CA PRO A 30 3.49 10.59 -12.02
C PRO A 30 2.41 9.51 -11.88
N GLU A 31 1.78 9.10 -12.98
CA GLU A 31 0.77 8.04 -12.99
C GLU A 31 1.35 6.69 -12.61
N GLU A 32 2.54 6.34 -13.14
CA GLU A 32 3.23 5.10 -12.79
C GLU A 32 3.60 5.08 -11.30
N PHE A 33 4.03 6.23 -10.76
CA PHE A 33 4.31 6.36 -9.33
C PHE A 33 3.07 6.07 -8.48
N VAL A 34 1.92 6.63 -8.85
CA VAL A 34 0.65 6.42 -8.13
C VAL A 34 0.23 4.94 -8.19
N ASP A 35 0.37 4.31 -9.35
CA ASP A 35 0.06 2.88 -9.50
C ASP A 35 0.97 2.01 -8.63
N LYS A 36 2.28 2.27 -8.65
CA LYS A 36 3.25 1.56 -7.80
C LYS A 36 3.03 1.78 -6.32
N PHE A 37 2.67 3.00 -5.93
CA PHE A 37 2.30 3.34 -4.57
C PHE A 37 1.10 2.50 -4.11
N ASN A 38 0.01 2.51 -4.87
CA ASN A 38 -1.21 1.78 -4.53
C ASN A 38 -0.99 0.27 -4.49
N GLU A 39 -0.26 -0.29 -5.47
CA GLU A 39 0.09 -1.71 -5.52
C GLU A 39 0.89 -2.13 -4.27
N THR A 40 1.88 -1.33 -3.90
CA THR A 40 2.73 -1.60 -2.73
C THR A 40 1.96 -1.43 -1.41
N ALA A 41 1.10 -0.41 -1.31
CA ALA A 41 0.26 -0.18 -0.13
C ALA A 41 -0.68 -1.35 0.12
N HIS A 42 -1.36 -1.85 -0.92
CA HIS A 42 -2.22 -3.03 -0.81
C HIS A 42 -1.45 -4.27 -0.35
N ARG A 43 -0.25 -4.51 -0.89
CA ARG A 43 0.60 -5.64 -0.44
C ARG A 43 0.97 -5.56 1.03
N VAL A 44 1.31 -4.36 1.52
CA VAL A 44 1.64 -4.14 2.94
C VAL A 44 0.41 -4.41 3.82
N VAL A 45 -0.75 -3.88 3.44
CA VAL A 45 -2.00 -4.10 4.17
C VAL A 45 -2.39 -5.58 4.18
N ASP A 46 -2.31 -6.25 3.02
CA ASP A 46 -2.59 -7.68 2.89
C ASP A 46 -1.67 -8.51 3.77
N TYR A 47 -0.37 -8.19 3.80
CA TYR A 47 0.59 -8.85 4.69
C TYR A 47 0.20 -8.69 6.16
N LEU A 48 -0.13 -7.46 6.59
CA LEU A 48 -0.54 -7.18 7.97
C LEU A 48 -1.86 -7.84 8.37
N ASN A 49 -2.75 -8.08 7.41
CA ASN A 49 -4.04 -8.75 7.65
C ASN A 49 -3.91 -10.29 7.63
N ARG A 50 -2.96 -10.86 6.88
CA ARG A 50 -2.66 -12.30 6.88
C ARG A 50 -2.27 -12.81 8.27
N ASP A 51 -1.46 -12.04 9.01
CA ASP A 51 -1.07 -12.37 10.39
C ASP A 51 -2.25 -12.36 11.38
N LYS A 52 -3.39 -11.76 11.00
CA LYS A 52 -4.61 -11.71 11.83
C LYS A 52 -5.61 -12.83 11.54
N GLY A 53 -5.31 -13.71 10.57
CA GLY A 53 -6.24 -14.77 10.15
C GLY A 53 -7.49 -14.26 9.42
N GLU A 54 -7.50 -12.99 8.98
CA GLU A 54 -8.59 -12.45 8.15
C GLU A 54 -8.29 -12.76 6.67
N PRO A 55 -9.18 -13.46 5.95
CA PRO A 55 -9.00 -13.68 4.53
C PRO A 55 -9.01 -12.35 3.79
N ALA A 56 -8.09 -12.18 2.83
CA ALA A 56 -8.00 -11.00 1.99
C ALA A 56 -9.38 -10.72 1.36
N ALA A 57 -9.80 -9.45 1.37
CA ALA A 57 -11.16 -9.00 1.07
C ALA A 57 -11.69 -9.34 -0.36
N ALA A 58 -10.92 -10.07 -1.17
CA ALA A 58 -11.27 -10.48 -2.52
C ALA A 58 -12.30 -11.62 -2.61
N GLU A 59 -12.67 -12.28 -1.51
CA GLU A 59 -13.62 -13.41 -1.53
C GLU A 59 -15.07 -13.08 -1.11
N ARG A 60 -15.41 -11.81 -0.83
CA ARG A 60 -16.74 -11.45 -0.28
C ARG A 60 -17.84 -11.15 -1.31
N THR A 61 -17.62 -11.44 -2.59
CA THR A 61 -18.64 -11.31 -3.65
C THR A 61 -18.81 -12.62 -4.40
N ALA A 62 -19.28 -13.65 -3.71
CA ALA A 62 -19.83 -14.87 -4.31
C ALA A 62 -20.73 -15.58 -3.30
N GLU A 63 -21.85 -14.97 -2.94
CA GLU A 63 -23.05 -15.65 -2.42
C GLU A 63 -24.31 -14.91 -2.90
#